data_AF-A0A0A1GVD0-F1
#
_entry.id   AF-A0A0A1GVD0-F1
#
_cell.length_a   1.000
_cell.length_b   1.000
_cell.length_c   1.000
_cell.angle_alpha   90.00
_cell.angle_beta   90.00
_cell.angle_gamma   90.00
#
_symmetry.space_group_name_H-M   'P 1'
#
loop_
_entity.id
_entity.type
_entity.pdbx_description
1 polymer ?
#
loop_
_entity_poly.entity_id
_entity_poly.type
_entity_poly.pdbx_seq_one_letter_code
_entity_poly.pdbx_strand_id
1 'polypeptide(L)'
;MDADGNITAQEPGTTTITATLTDTFGNVKTYVHDFTVDLADSSALPSYTTADEVTQILTSTTIQQLLAANGLTYSDLAPFSGKQFTSTTIYYSFNDSLLDLTTSDGQTFTEDQLVAMASDQWNKALASVGSSIVFLPADDEHTANLVFGQKDDSEIPGYAGMTYTNYNLDTMIINDPVNIVLNIDAVNSHYSETAMINVLVHEMGHALGLGHINDNTNVMWYAAADNTLLTVQDSISVLLNYELPSGTTSEATIGVNDYTPTQLAVV
;
A
#
# COMPACT_ATOMS: atom_id res chain seq x y z
N MET A 1 -27.67 8.28 1.11
CA MET A 1 -28.82 7.92 1.95
C MET A 1 -29.39 6.64 1.40
N ASP A 2 -29.39 5.56 2.17
CA ASP A 2 -29.96 4.27 1.75
C ASP A 2 -31.49 4.24 1.92
N ALA A 3 -32.11 3.08 1.64
CA ALA A 3 -33.55 2.89 1.75
C ALA A 3 -34.10 3.05 3.18
N ASP A 4 -33.22 2.95 4.18
CA ASP A 4 -33.55 3.08 5.60
C ASP A 4 -33.29 4.51 6.14
N GLY A 5 -32.78 5.41 5.29
CA GLY A 5 -32.45 6.78 5.67
C GLY A 5 -31.07 6.95 6.29
N ASN A 6 -30.21 5.92 6.28
CA ASN A 6 -28.84 6.04 6.78
C ASN A 6 -27.99 6.82 5.79
N ILE A 7 -27.18 7.73 6.32
CA ILE A 7 -26.26 8.55 5.54
C ILE A 7 -24.85 8.14 5.92
N THR A 8 -24.16 7.51 4.97
CA THR A 8 -22.75 7.13 5.11
C THR A 8 -21.89 8.21 4.46
N ALA A 9 -21.04 8.86 5.25
CA ALA A 9 -19.99 9.71 4.71
C ALA A 9 -18.95 8.84 3.99
N GLN A 10 -18.54 9.25 2.79
CA GLN A 10 -17.53 8.54 2.00
C GLN A 10 -16.14 9.18 2.11
N GLU A 11 -16.08 10.40 2.64
CA GLU A 11 -14.85 11.20 2.73
C GLU A 11 -14.94 12.25 3.86
N PRO A 12 -13.80 12.74 4.37
CA PRO A 12 -13.75 13.92 5.23
C PRO A 12 -14.26 15.16 4.52
N GLY A 13 -14.91 16.07 5.24
CA GLY A 13 -15.46 17.31 4.71
C GLY A 13 -16.77 17.70 5.38
N THR A 14 -17.30 18.86 4.99
CA THR A 14 -18.60 19.34 5.48
C THR A 14 -19.66 19.16 4.40
N THR A 15 -20.77 18.53 4.76
CA THR A 15 -21.94 18.41 3.89
C THR A 15 -23.20 18.85 4.61
N THR A 16 -24.13 19.43 3.86
CA THR A 16 -25.41 19.89 4.39
C THR A 16 -26.50 18.94 3.96
N ILE A 17 -27.16 18.31 4.93
CA ILE A 17 -28.32 17.45 4.68
C ILE A 17 -29.58 18.28 4.87
N THR A 18 -30.36 18.37 3.78
CA THR A 18 -31.64 19.06 3.76
C THR A 18 -32.77 18.03 3.70
N ALA A 19 -33.61 17.99 4.73
CA ALA A 19 -34.82 17.18 4.77
C ALA A 19 -36.05 18.06 4.60
N THR A 20 -36.91 17.70 3.66
CA THR A 20 -38.18 18.42 3.39
C THR A 20 -39.35 17.52 3.74
N LEU A 21 -40.20 17.98 4.66
CA LEU A 21 -41.44 17.32 5.06
C LEU A 21 -42.62 18.09 4.46
N THR A 22 -43.44 17.41 3.68
CA THR A 22 -44.70 17.94 3.15
C THR A 22 -45.87 17.19 3.78
N ASP A 23 -46.76 17.90 4.45
CA ASP A 23 -47.97 17.27 5.01
C ASP A 23 -49.06 17.05 3.94
N THR A 24 -50.13 16.35 4.31
CA THR A 24 -51.26 16.05 3.41
C THR A 24 -52.03 17.28 2.94
N PHE A 25 -51.82 18.44 3.57
CA PHE A 25 -52.42 19.72 3.20
C PHE A 25 -51.48 20.56 2.33
N GLY A 26 -50.28 20.06 2.01
CA GLY A 26 -49.27 20.75 1.21
C GLY A 26 -48.41 21.73 2.00
N ASN A 27 -48.48 21.75 3.33
CA ASN A 27 -47.55 22.55 4.13
C ASN A 27 -46.17 21.92 4.08
N VAL A 28 -45.16 22.73 3.75
CA VAL A 28 -43.77 22.31 3.62
C VAL A 28 -42.96 22.82 4.81
N LYS A 29 -42.18 21.94 5.44
CA LYS A 29 -41.20 22.29 6.46
C LYS A 29 -39.84 21.71 6.09
N THR A 30 -38.82 22.56 6.09
CA THR A 30 -37.44 22.18 5.77
C THR A 30 -36.61 22.14 7.06
N TYR A 31 -35.83 21.08 7.22
CA TYR A 31 -34.79 20.97 8.23
C TYR A 31 -33.45 20.85 7.54
N VAL A 32 -32.48 21.61 8.03
CA VAL A 32 -31.12 21.65 7.52
C VAL A 32 -30.21 21.27 8.67
N HIS A 33 -29.30 20.33 8.43
CA HIS A 33 -28.25 19.96 9.38
C HIS A 33 -26.93 19.85 8.63
N ASP A 34 -25.91 20.53 9.16
CA ASP A 34 -24.55 20.41 8.66
C ASP A 34 -23.86 19.26 9.39
N PHE A 35 -23.22 18.39 8.62
CA PHE A 35 -22.39 17.31 9.10
C PHE A 35 -20.96 17.57 8.66
N THR A 36 -20.03 17.47 9.59
CA THR A 36 -18.59 17.48 9.30
C THR A 36 -18.05 16.11 9.64
N VAL A 37 -17.36 15.51 8.67
CA VAL A 37 -16.57 14.30 8.85
C VAL A 37 -15.12 14.75 8.85
N ASP A 38 -14.41 14.52 9.94
CA ASP A 38 -13.01 14.88 10.07
C ASP A 38 -12.10 13.69 9.72
N LEU A 39 -10.80 13.95 9.60
CA LEU A 39 -9.79 12.90 9.58
C LEU A 39 -9.87 12.05 10.85
N ALA A 40 -9.47 10.78 10.76
CA ALA A 40 -9.53 9.84 11.87
C ALA A 40 -8.79 10.32 13.13
N ASP A 41 -7.59 10.87 12.96
CA ASP A 41 -6.83 11.55 14.01
C ASP A 41 -5.92 12.65 13.42
N SER A 42 -6.47 13.86 13.28
CA SER A 42 -5.70 15.01 12.79
C SER A 42 -4.56 15.45 13.73
N SER A 43 -4.56 15.01 14.99
CA SER A 43 -3.49 15.31 15.94
C SER A 43 -2.25 14.44 15.74
N ALA A 44 -2.39 13.32 15.05
CA ALA A 44 -1.31 12.42 14.67
C ALA A 44 -0.62 12.80 13.35
N LEU A 45 -1.07 13.88 12.68
CA LEU A 45 -0.44 14.35 11.45
C LEU A 45 0.96 14.94 11.72
N PRO A 46 1.90 14.82 10.77
CA PRO A 46 3.19 15.50 10.84
C PRO A 46 3.03 17.01 11.03
N SER A 47 3.89 17.63 11.84
CA SER A 47 3.77 19.06 12.19
C SER A 47 3.91 20.03 11.01
N TYR A 48 4.40 19.55 9.88
CA TYR A 48 4.60 20.32 8.65
C TYR A 48 3.47 20.16 7.63
N THR A 49 2.43 19.38 7.93
CA THR A 49 1.20 19.30 7.11
C THR A 49 -0.02 19.79 7.90
N THR A 50 -1.13 19.99 7.20
CA THR A 50 -2.39 20.45 7.78
C THR A 50 -3.53 19.51 7.42
N ALA A 51 -4.58 19.46 8.25
CA ALA A 51 -5.76 18.68 7.97
C ALA A 51 -6.45 19.12 6.66
N ASP A 52 -6.42 20.41 6.33
CA ASP A 52 -6.99 20.96 5.10
C ASP A 52 -6.26 20.44 3.85
N GLU A 53 -4.93 20.40 3.87
CA GLU A 53 -4.11 19.86 2.78
C GLU A 53 -4.40 18.38 2.53
N VAL A 54 -4.39 17.58 3.61
CA VAL A 54 -4.73 16.15 3.55
C VAL A 54 -6.15 15.94 3.02
N THR A 55 -7.12 16.70 3.54
CA THR A 55 -8.52 16.62 3.12
C THR A 55 -8.64 16.95 1.63
N GLN A 56 -7.97 17.99 1.14
CA GLN A 56 -8.01 18.38 -0.27
C GLN A 56 -7.54 17.26 -1.21
N ILE A 57 -6.52 16.50 -0.83
CA ILE A 57 -6.00 15.38 -1.61
C ILE A 57 -6.99 14.22 -1.60
N LEU A 58 -7.47 13.82 -0.43
CA LEU A 58 -8.44 12.74 -0.27
C LEU A 58 -9.74 13.06 -1.04
N THR A 59 -10.29 14.26 -0.91
CA THR A 59 -11.52 14.67 -1.61
C THR A 59 -11.27 15.11 -3.05
N SER A 60 -10.07 14.88 -3.61
CA SER A 60 -9.79 15.27 -4.99
C SER A 60 -10.64 14.42 -5.95
N THR A 61 -11.12 15.06 -7.02
CA THR A 61 -11.92 14.38 -8.07
C THR A 61 -11.22 13.12 -8.60
N THR A 62 -9.89 13.15 -8.71
CA THR A 62 -9.08 12.02 -9.19
C THR A 62 -9.20 10.82 -8.25
N ILE A 63 -8.95 11.00 -6.95
CA ILE A 63 -9.03 9.91 -5.97
C ILE A 63 -10.46 9.37 -5.86
N GLN A 64 -11.45 10.26 -5.80
CA GLN A 64 -12.86 9.87 -5.73
C GLN A 64 -13.30 9.06 -6.96
N GLN A 65 -12.87 9.46 -8.16
CA GLN A 65 -13.17 8.70 -9.38
C GLN A 65 -12.45 7.34 -9.41
N LEU A 66 -11.21 7.26 -8.95
CA LEU A 66 -10.47 6.00 -8.87
C LEU A 66 -11.15 4.99 -7.94
N LEU A 67 -11.54 5.43 -6.74
CA LEU A 67 -12.26 4.58 -5.78
C LEU A 67 -13.61 4.14 -6.36
N ALA A 68 -14.43 5.07 -6.85
CA ALA A 68 -15.75 4.78 -7.38
C ALA A 68 -15.72 3.86 -8.63
N ALA A 69 -14.75 4.05 -9.54
CA ALA A 69 -14.61 3.24 -10.74
C ALA A 69 -14.28 1.77 -10.44
N ASN A 70 -13.68 1.51 -9.27
CA ASN A 70 -13.30 0.17 -8.82
C ASN A 70 -14.23 -0.37 -7.73
N GLY A 71 -15.28 0.36 -7.37
CA GLY A 71 -16.21 -0.04 -6.31
C GLY A 71 -15.55 -0.11 -4.93
N LEU A 72 -14.50 0.68 -4.72
CA LEU A 72 -13.73 0.74 -3.48
C LEU A 72 -14.15 1.95 -2.63
N THR A 73 -13.88 1.83 -1.35
CA THR A 73 -13.93 2.87 -0.32
C THR A 73 -12.57 2.95 0.36
N TYR A 74 -12.32 4.00 1.16
CA TYR A 74 -11.05 4.12 1.88
C TYR A 74 -10.79 2.96 2.83
N SER A 75 -11.82 2.35 3.44
CA SER A 75 -11.66 1.21 4.34
C SER A 75 -11.19 -0.06 3.64
N ASP A 76 -11.31 -0.12 2.31
CA ASP A 76 -10.82 -1.25 1.54
C ASP A 76 -9.32 -1.14 1.30
N LEU A 77 -8.71 0.04 1.40
CA LEU A 77 -7.30 0.25 1.04
C LEU A 77 -6.33 -0.50 1.96
N ALA A 78 -5.17 -0.88 1.40
CA ALA A 78 -4.07 -1.38 2.22
C ALA A 78 -3.57 -0.24 3.13
N PRO A 79 -3.22 -0.54 4.39
CA PRO A 79 -2.65 0.46 5.27
C PRO A 79 -1.37 1.04 4.65
N PHE A 80 -1.17 2.33 4.77
CA PHE A 80 0.07 3.00 4.39
C PHE A 80 0.65 3.78 5.57
N SER A 81 1.98 3.83 5.60
CA SER A 81 2.78 4.29 6.75
C SER A 81 3.32 5.72 6.61
N GLY A 82 3.08 6.38 5.48
CA GLY A 82 3.68 7.68 5.16
C GLY A 82 5.18 7.61 4.83
N LYS A 83 5.77 6.42 4.79
CA LYS A 83 7.17 6.22 4.37
C LYS A 83 7.27 6.34 2.86
N GLN A 84 8.18 7.17 2.38
CA GLN A 84 8.30 7.48 0.94
C GLN A 84 9.75 7.59 0.51
N PHE A 85 10.03 7.19 -0.73
CA PHE A 85 11.23 7.67 -1.44
C PHE A 85 11.03 9.12 -1.88
N THR A 86 12.11 9.89 -1.96
CA THR A 86 12.06 11.26 -2.54
C THR A 86 11.93 11.25 -4.07
N SER A 87 12.30 10.15 -4.71
CA SER A 87 12.25 9.96 -6.15
C SER A 87 11.03 9.11 -6.53
N THR A 88 10.39 9.47 -7.64
CA THR A 88 9.34 8.64 -8.25
C THR A 88 9.93 7.53 -9.10
N THR A 89 11.13 7.71 -9.65
CA THR A 89 11.89 6.60 -10.24
C THR A 89 12.69 5.91 -9.13
N ILE A 90 12.36 4.65 -8.86
CA ILE A 90 12.99 3.81 -7.85
C ILE A 90 13.92 2.85 -8.58
N TYR A 91 15.21 3.11 -8.50
CA TYR A 91 16.21 2.25 -9.12
C TYR A 91 16.49 1.03 -8.23
N TYR A 92 16.66 -0.16 -8.81
CA TYR A 92 17.01 -1.36 -8.07
C TYR A 92 18.30 -2.02 -8.56
N SER A 93 19.03 -2.63 -7.63
CA SER A 93 20.19 -3.48 -7.93
C SER A 93 20.14 -4.77 -7.11
N PHE A 94 21.19 -5.58 -7.26
CA PHE A 94 21.31 -6.90 -6.62
C PHE A 94 22.60 -6.96 -5.82
N ASN A 95 22.59 -7.75 -4.74
CA ASN A 95 23.83 -8.14 -4.08
C ASN A 95 24.67 -9.02 -4.99
N ASP A 96 25.99 -8.92 -4.86
CA ASP A 96 26.91 -9.77 -5.59
C ASP A 96 26.77 -11.22 -5.10
N SER A 97 26.63 -12.17 -6.04
CA SER A 97 26.57 -13.64 -5.79
C SER A 97 25.24 -14.19 -5.29
N LEU A 98 24.14 -13.90 -5.99
CA LEU A 98 22.86 -14.57 -5.78
C LEU A 98 22.84 -15.97 -6.41
N LEU A 99 22.17 -16.90 -5.75
CA LEU A 99 21.92 -18.24 -6.31
C LEU A 99 20.74 -18.20 -7.27
N ASP A 100 20.78 -19.07 -8.26
CA ASP A 100 19.60 -19.37 -9.07
C ASP A 100 18.56 -20.11 -8.21
N LEU A 101 17.30 -19.69 -8.32
CA LEU A 101 16.17 -20.26 -7.61
C LEU A 101 15.47 -21.27 -8.50
N THR A 102 15.25 -22.46 -7.98
CA THR A 102 14.47 -23.51 -8.65
C THR A 102 13.07 -23.53 -8.08
N THR A 103 12.07 -23.63 -8.94
CA THR A 103 10.65 -23.68 -8.53
C THR A 103 10.23 -25.11 -8.20
N SER A 104 9.05 -25.27 -7.62
CA SER A 104 8.49 -26.58 -7.24
C SER A 104 8.30 -27.56 -8.41
N ASP A 105 8.21 -27.06 -9.65
CA ASP A 105 8.10 -27.88 -10.86
C ASP A 105 9.46 -28.13 -11.57
N GLY A 106 10.55 -27.61 -11.00
CA GLY A 106 11.92 -27.80 -11.46
C GLY A 106 12.43 -26.76 -12.46
N GLN A 107 11.68 -25.69 -12.74
CA GLN A 107 12.20 -24.57 -13.54
C GLN A 107 13.13 -23.69 -12.72
N THR A 108 14.21 -23.20 -13.35
CA THR A 108 15.23 -22.38 -12.68
C THR A 108 15.21 -20.95 -13.21
N PHE A 109 15.28 -19.98 -12.30
CA PHE A 109 15.27 -18.55 -12.56
C PHE A 109 16.42 -17.88 -11.82
N THR A 110 17.00 -16.84 -12.41
CA THR A 110 17.83 -15.90 -11.65
C THR A 110 16.90 -14.99 -10.84
N GLU A 111 17.38 -14.46 -9.71
CA GLU A 111 16.58 -13.49 -8.94
C GLU A 111 16.30 -12.21 -9.73
N ASP A 112 17.22 -11.81 -10.61
CA ASP A 112 17.01 -10.69 -11.55
C ASP A 112 15.77 -10.89 -12.44
N GLN A 113 15.57 -12.10 -12.97
CA GLN A 113 14.37 -12.40 -13.76
C GLN A 113 13.08 -12.25 -12.94
N LEU A 114 13.07 -12.74 -11.69
CA LEU A 114 11.90 -12.66 -10.82
C LEU A 114 11.61 -11.23 -10.37
N VAL A 115 12.65 -10.46 -10.03
CA VAL A 115 12.54 -9.03 -9.66
C VAL A 115 12.09 -8.19 -10.84
N ALA A 116 12.56 -8.45 -12.06
CA ALA A 116 12.08 -7.77 -13.25
C ALA A 116 10.58 -8.03 -13.48
N MET A 117 10.10 -9.27 -13.25
CA MET A 117 8.68 -9.61 -13.34
C MET A 117 7.85 -8.92 -12.25
N ALA A 118 8.31 -8.92 -11.00
CA ALA A 118 7.63 -8.22 -9.89
C ALA A 118 7.58 -6.70 -10.11
N SER A 119 8.69 -6.11 -10.59
CA SER A 119 8.78 -4.70 -10.95
C SER A 119 7.82 -4.33 -12.08
N ASP A 120 7.70 -5.18 -13.10
CA ASP A 120 6.74 -4.98 -14.20
C ASP A 120 5.28 -5.03 -13.71
N GLN A 121 4.95 -5.90 -12.75
CA GLN A 121 3.62 -5.91 -12.13
C GLN A 121 3.32 -4.59 -11.41
N TRP A 122 4.22 -4.11 -10.56
CA TRP A 122 4.06 -2.82 -9.88
C TRP A 122 3.98 -1.65 -10.86
N ASN A 123 4.87 -1.60 -11.86
CA ASN A 123 4.85 -0.55 -12.88
C ASN A 123 3.51 -0.48 -13.62
N LYS A 124 2.97 -1.63 -14.03
CA LYS A 124 1.64 -1.70 -14.68
C LYS A 124 0.53 -1.25 -13.74
N ALA A 125 0.56 -1.71 -12.49
CA ALA A 125 -0.48 -1.43 -11.52
C ALA A 125 -0.49 0.06 -11.11
N LEU A 126 0.68 0.65 -10.89
CA LEU A 126 0.87 2.07 -10.56
C LEU A 126 0.48 2.98 -11.73
N ALA A 127 0.89 2.63 -12.95
CA ALA A 127 0.46 3.36 -14.15
C ALA A 127 -1.06 3.35 -14.33
N SER A 128 -1.74 2.25 -13.96
CA SER A 128 -3.20 2.11 -14.09
C SER A 128 -4.00 3.08 -13.21
N VAL A 129 -3.40 3.56 -12.12
CA VAL A 129 -4.01 4.55 -11.20
C VAL A 129 -3.45 5.96 -11.43
N GLY A 130 -2.61 6.15 -12.45
CA GLY A 130 -1.99 7.44 -12.79
C GLY A 130 -0.82 7.82 -11.90
N SER A 131 -0.27 6.89 -11.10
CA SER A 131 0.95 7.14 -10.33
C SER A 131 2.16 7.31 -11.27
N SER A 132 3.08 8.19 -10.88
CA SER A 132 4.34 8.41 -11.58
C SER A 132 5.48 7.53 -11.08
N ILE A 133 5.22 6.70 -10.06
CA ILE A 133 6.22 5.81 -9.48
C ILE A 133 6.54 4.69 -10.47
N VAL A 134 7.84 4.44 -10.68
CA VAL A 134 8.32 3.41 -11.58
C VAL A 134 9.59 2.77 -11.04
N PHE A 135 9.68 1.45 -11.16
CA PHE A 135 10.85 0.64 -10.88
C PHE A 135 11.68 0.44 -12.14
N LEU A 136 12.98 0.74 -12.06
CA LEU A 136 13.95 0.51 -13.13
C LEU A 136 15.22 -0.13 -12.57
N PRO A 137 15.93 -0.96 -13.35
CA PRO A 137 17.26 -1.40 -12.94
C PRO A 137 18.20 -0.20 -12.83
N ALA A 138 19.04 -0.18 -11.81
CA ALA A 138 20.11 0.79 -11.62
C ALA A 138 21.16 0.66 -12.75
N ASP A 139 21.86 1.77 -13.01
CA ASP A 139 22.92 1.85 -14.02
C ASP A 139 24.10 2.70 -13.50
N ASP A 140 25.09 2.97 -14.37
CA ASP A 140 26.29 3.71 -14.01
C ASP A 140 26.00 5.16 -13.57
N GLU A 141 24.85 5.72 -13.98
CA GLU A 141 24.42 7.08 -13.68
C GLU A 141 23.40 7.17 -12.53
N HIS A 142 22.72 6.07 -12.22
CA HIS A 142 21.61 6.02 -11.27
C HIS A 142 21.85 5.00 -10.16
N THR A 143 22.12 5.50 -8.95
CA THR A 143 22.31 4.67 -7.76
C THR A 143 21.01 4.00 -7.32
N ALA A 144 21.10 2.73 -6.91
CA ALA A 144 19.96 1.97 -6.46
C ALA A 144 19.31 2.53 -5.18
N ASN A 145 17.99 2.61 -5.18
CA ASN A 145 17.12 2.85 -4.04
C ASN A 145 16.66 1.55 -3.37
N LEU A 146 16.63 0.45 -4.11
CA LEU A 146 16.37 -0.90 -3.63
C LEU A 146 17.54 -1.81 -3.93
N VAL A 147 17.90 -2.67 -2.98
CA VAL A 147 18.88 -3.74 -3.18
C VAL A 147 18.23 -5.06 -2.87
N PHE A 148 18.23 -5.96 -3.84
CA PHE A 148 17.69 -7.32 -3.71
C PHE A 148 18.77 -8.32 -3.32
N GLY A 149 18.42 -9.29 -2.50
CA GLY A 149 19.35 -10.32 -2.08
C GLY A 149 18.73 -11.57 -1.47
N GLN A 150 19.60 -12.45 -0.99
CA GLN A 150 19.22 -13.75 -0.45
C GLN A 150 19.74 -13.92 0.96
N LYS A 151 18.94 -14.60 1.78
CA LYS A 151 19.28 -15.05 3.13
C LYS A 151 18.75 -16.46 3.33
N ASP A 152 19.27 -17.17 4.33
CA ASP A 152 18.76 -18.48 4.74
C ASP A 152 17.79 -18.38 5.93
N ASP A 153 17.18 -19.51 6.32
CA ASP A 153 16.23 -19.54 7.43
C ASP A 153 16.88 -19.26 8.79
N SER A 154 18.21 -19.38 8.89
CA SER A 154 18.93 -19.02 10.12
C SER A 154 18.99 -17.50 10.33
N GLU A 155 18.96 -16.72 9.25
CA GLU A 155 18.99 -15.26 9.28
C GLU A 155 17.59 -14.62 9.32
N ILE A 156 16.59 -15.23 8.67
CA ILE A 156 15.20 -14.76 8.63
C ILE A 156 14.19 -15.90 8.90
N PRO A 157 14.20 -16.47 10.11
CA PRO A 157 13.47 -17.69 10.43
C PRO A 157 11.95 -17.55 10.29
N GLY A 158 11.35 -18.44 9.51
CA GLY A 158 9.89 -18.52 9.33
C GLY A 158 9.30 -17.48 8.38
N TYR A 159 10.14 -16.72 7.67
CA TYR A 159 9.73 -15.74 6.66
C TYR A 159 10.14 -16.21 5.27
N ALA A 160 9.30 -15.98 4.26
CA ALA A 160 9.65 -16.24 2.86
C ALA A 160 10.42 -15.07 2.23
N GLY A 161 10.17 -13.85 2.70
CA GLY A 161 10.85 -12.62 2.33
C GLY A 161 10.91 -11.65 3.49
N MET A 162 11.75 -10.62 3.38
CA MET A 162 11.80 -9.54 4.36
C MET A 162 12.30 -8.23 3.75
N THR A 163 11.67 -7.14 4.15
CA THR A 163 12.05 -5.77 3.78
C THR A 163 12.68 -5.03 4.94
N TYR A 164 13.87 -4.48 4.72
CA TYR A 164 14.61 -3.67 5.69
C TYR A 164 14.74 -2.23 5.18
N THR A 165 14.03 -1.33 5.85
CA THR A 165 13.97 0.08 5.47
C THR A 165 14.65 0.93 6.54
N ASN A 166 15.52 1.87 6.13
CA ASN A 166 16.01 2.93 7.00
C ASN A 166 15.47 4.28 6.52
N TYR A 167 14.91 5.06 7.45
CA TYR A 167 14.22 6.30 7.14
C TYR A 167 14.42 7.32 8.26
N ASN A 168 14.26 8.60 7.91
CA ASN A 168 14.27 9.68 8.89
C ASN A 168 12.97 9.63 9.70
N LEU A 169 13.04 9.55 11.02
CA LEU A 169 11.85 9.46 11.88
C LEU A 169 11.02 10.74 11.93
N ASP A 170 11.62 11.90 11.64
CA ASP A 170 10.93 13.19 11.65
C ASP A 170 10.17 13.45 10.34
N THR A 171 10.74 13.02 9.20
CA THR A 171 10.16 13.27 7.87
C THR A 171 9.54 12.04 7.21
N MET A 172 9.83 10.84 7.74
CA MET A 172 9.45 9.54 7.20
C MET A 172 10.00 9.28 5.79
N ILE A 173 11.01 10.05 5.38
CA ILE A 173 11.69 9.87 4.10
C ILE A 173 12.73 8.76 4.20
N ILE A 174 12.72 7.87 3.23
CA ILE A 174 13.71 6.80 3.05
C ILE A 174 15.00 7.43 2.52
N ASN A 175 16.09 7.30 3.29
CA ASN A 175 17.38 7.95 2.97
C ASN A 175 18.42 6.98 2.44
N ASP A 176 18.33 5.72 2.84
CA ASP A 176 19.28 4.68 2.44
C ASP A 176 18.57 3.65 1.56
N PRO A 177 19.32 2.90 0.74
CA PRO A 177 18.75 1.82 -0.05
C PRO A 177 18.00 0.82 0.84
N VAL A 178 16.77 0.49 0.45
CA VAL A 178 15.96 -0.54 1.13
C VAL A 178 16.46 -1.90 0.69
N ASN A 179 16.70 -2.79 1.64
CA ASN A 179 17.11 -4.15 1.33
C ASN A 179 15.87 -5.06 1.34
N ILE A 180 15.59 -5.70 0.21
CA ILE A 180 14.57 -6.74 0.10
C ILE A 180 15.31 -8.07 -0.06
N VAL A 181 14.97 -9.05 0.76
CA VAL A 181 15.63 -10.36 0.69
C VAL A 181 14.62 -11.49 0.61
N LEU A 182 14.98 -12.54 -0.13
CA LEU A 182 14.28 -13.82 -0.15
C LEU A 182 14.95 -14.81 0.80
N ASN A 183 14.15 -15.63 1.49
CA ASN A 183 14.63 -16.78 2.25
C ASN A 183 14.78 -17.98 1.31
N ILE A 184 16.02 -18.31 0.95
CA ILE A 184 16.30 -19.38 -0.01
C ILE A 184 15.85 -20.75 0.48
N ASP A 185 15.91 -21.02 1.79
CA ASP A 185 15.47 -22.31 2.34
C ASP A 185 13.95 -22.45 2.30
N ALA A 186 13.22 -21.33 2.43
CA ALA A 186 11.77 -21.33 2.36
C ALA A 186 11.24 -21.44 0.92
N VAL A 187 11.87 -20.73 -0.03
CA VAL A 187 11.33 -20.61 -1.40
C VAL A 187 11.92 -21.62 -2.38
N ASN A 188 13.22 -21.93 -2.29
CA ASN A 188 13.91 -22.71 -3.31
C ASN A 188 13.41 -24.16 -3.34
N SER A 189 13.02 -24.63 -4.51
CA SER A 189 12.39 -25.93 -4.81
C SER A 189 11.05 -26.17 -4.12
N HIS A 190 10.51 -25.18 -3.41
CA HIS A 190 9.27 -25.27 -2.66
C HIS A 190 8.14 -24.43 -3.26
N TYR A 191 8.48 -23.24 -3.75
CA TYR A 191 7.50 -22.29 -4.27
C TYR A 191 7.36 -22.42 -5.80
N SER A 192 6.17 -22.16 -6.32
CA SER A 192 5.99 -21.92 -7.75
C SER A 192 6.61 -20.59 -8.17
N GLU A 193 6.83 -20.38 -9.47
CA GLU A 193 7.26 -19.07 -10.01
C GLU A 193 6.35 -17.94 -9.51
N THR A 194 5.03 -18.13 -9.61
CA THR A 194 4.04 -17.14 -9.15
C THR A 194 4.16 -16.85 -7.65
N ALA A 195 4.37 -17.88 -6.83
CA ALA A 195 4.51 -17.69 -5.38
C ALA A 195 5.80 -16.91 -5.04
N MET A 196 6.92 -17.17 -5.74
CA MET A 196 8.16 -16.40 -5.57
C MET A 196 7.97 -14.93 -5.97
N ILE A 197 7.31 -14.68 -7.10
CA ILE A 197 6.98 -13.32 -7.56
C ILE A 197 6.08 -12.62 -6.55
N ASN A 198 5.08 -13.30 -6.00
CA ASN A 198 4.17 -12.73 -5.00
C ASN A 198 4.90 -12.28 -3.73
N VAL A 199 5.89 -13.05 -3.26
CA VAL A 199 6.75 -12.63 -2.13
C VAL A 199 7.47 -11.33 -2.50
N LEU A 200 8.12 -11.27 -3.68
CA LEU A 200 8.80 -10.04 -4.10
C LEU A 200 7.86 -8.84 -4.23
N VAL A 201 6.67 -9.02 -4.80
CA VAL A 201 5.66 -7.97 -4.93
C VAL A 201 5.21 -7.48 -3.55
N HIS A 202 5.00 -8.38 -2.59
CA HIS A 202 4.67 -8.06 -1.20
C HIS A 202 5.77 -7.22 -0.53
N GLU A 203 7.02 -7.68 -0.59
CA GLU A 203 8.16 -6.97 -0.01
C GLU A 203 8.38 -5.59 -0.67
N MET A 204 8.21 -5.50 -1.99
CA MET A 204 8.22 -4.21 -2.69
C MET A 204 7.08 -3.29 -2.21
N GLY A 205 5.91 -3.83 -1.85
CA GLY A 205 4.82 -3.09 -1.21
C GLY A 205 5.25 -2.45 0.10
N HIS A 206 5.97 -3.19 0.96
CA HIS A 206 6.57 -2.63 2.17
C HIS A 206 7.59 -1.53 1.89
N ALA A 207 8.44 -1.71 0.87
CA ALA A 207 9.38 -0.68 0.44
C ALA A 207 8.67 0.60 -0.06
N LEU A 208 7.50 0.45 -0.66
CA LEU A 208 6.60 1.54 -1.07
C LEU A 208 5.79 2.14 0.10
N GLY A 209 5.99 1.65 1.32
CA GLY A 209 5.37 2.19 2.54
C GLY A 209 4.04 1.56 2.91
N LEU A 210 3.63 0.45 2.27
CA LEU A 210 2.44 -0.30 2.65
C LEU A 210 2.67 -1.16 3.90
N GLY A 211 1.65 -1.25 4.75
CA GLY A 211 1.53 -2.20 5.84
C GLY A 211 0.72 -3.42 5.43
N HIS A 212 0.58 -4.36 6.36
CA HIS A 212 -0.24 -5.54 6.14
C HIS A 212 -1.73 -5.21 6.24
N ILE A 213 -2.54 -5.91 5.46
CA ILE A 213 -4.00 -5.87 5.56
C ILE A 213 -4.54 -7.19 6.11
N ASN A 214 -5.71 -7.17 6.75
CA ASN A 214 -6.38 -8.37 7.24
C ASN A 214 -7.25 -9.06 6.16
N ASP A 215 -6.71 -9.26 4.95
CA ASP A 215 -7.41 -9.90 3.83
C ASP A 215 -6.46 -10.88 3.14
N ASN A 216 -6.76 -12.17 3.21
CA ASN A 216 -5.90 -13.23 2.67
C ASN A 216 -5.91 -13.36 1.14
N THR A 217 -6.69 -12.53 0.45
CA THR A 217 -6.68 -12.42 -1.01
C THR A 217 -5.81 -11.27 -1.51
N ASN A 218 -5.42 -10.35 -0.62
CA ASN A 218 -4.61 -9.19 -0.94
C ASN A 218 -3.11 -9.51 -0.87
N VAL A 219 -2.32 -8.86 -1.73
CA VAL A 219 -0.86 -9.07 -1.77
C VAL A 219 -0.15 -8.68 -0.49
N MET A 220 -0.69 -7.73 0.29
CA MET A 220 -0.19 -7.31 1.59
C MET A 220 -0.73 -8.16 2.75
N TRP A 221 -1.29 -9.35 2.49
CA TRP A 221 -1.58 -10.31 3.54
C TRP A 221 -0.28 -10.77 4.22
N TYR A 222 -0.23 -10.76 5.55
CA TYR A 222 1.00 -11.01 6.31
C TYR A 222 1.58 -12.43 6.17
N ALA A 223 0.80 -13.39 5.65
CA ALA A 223 1.21 -14.78 5.54
C ALA A 223 1.31 -15.21 4.09
N ALA A 224 2.23 -16.13 3.81
CA ALA A 224 2.40 -16.68 2.47
C ALA A 224 1.08 -17.29 1.96
N ALA A 225 0.66 -16.84 0.77
CA ALA A 225 -0.51 -17.36 0.09
C ALA A 225 -0.24 -17.40 -1.42
N ASP A 226 -0.42 -18.59 -2.01
CA ASP A 226 -0.07 -18.87 -3.42
C ASP A 226 -0.94 -18.11 -4.44
N ASN A 227 -2.00 -17.42 -4.00
CA ASN A 227 -3.02 -16.80 -4.85
C ASN A 227 -3.27 -15.31 -4.56
N THR A 228 -2.35 -14.63 -3.89
CA THR A 228 -2.47 -13.19 -3.71
C THR A 228 -2.16 -12.48 -5.02
N LEU A 229 -3.01 -11.55 -5.42
CA LEU A 229 -2.80 -10.74 -6.63
C LEU A 229 -2.53 -9.30 -6.21
N LEU A 230 -1.61 -8.65 -6.93
CA LEU A 230 -1.52 -7.20 -6.88
C LEU A 230 -2.82 -6.62 -7.46
N THR A 231 -3.52 -5.82 -6.66
CA THR A 231 -4.82 -5.27 -7.01
C THR A 231 -4.75 -3.76 -7.20
N VAL A 232 -5.83 -3.20 -7.77
CA VAL A 232 -5.97 -1.73 -7.89
C VAL A 232 -6.01 -1.05 -6.51
N GLN A 233 -6.50 -1.75 -5.49
CA GLN A 233 -6.52 -1.29 -4.10
C GLN A 233 -5.08 -1.02 -3.59
N ASP A 234 -4.15 -1.92 -3.86
CA ASP A 234 -2.74 -1.77 -3.47
C ASP A 234 -2.12 -0.55 -4.16
N SER A 235 -2.35 -0.40 -5.46
CA SER A 235 -1.85 0.74 -6.24
C SER A 235 -2.43 2.08 -5.79
N ILE A 236 -3.73 2.14 -5.46
CA ILE A 236 -4.34 3.36 -4.89
C ILE A 236 -3.73 3.67 -3.53
N SER A 237 -3.44 2.65 -2.71
CA SER A 237 -2.81 2.82 -1.41
C SER A 237 -1.41 3.42 -1.54
N VAL A 238 -0.61 2.94 -2.52
CA VAL A 238 0.69 3.54 -2.84
C VAL A 238 0.52 4.96 -3.38
N LEU A 239 -0.41 5.19 -4.30
CA LEU A 239 -0.66 6.54 -4.85
C LEU A 239 -0.96 7.53 -3.72
N LEU A 240 -1.88 7.20 -2.81
CA LEU A 240 -2.18 8.05 -1.66
C LEU A 240 -0.96 8.21 -0.74
N ASN A 241 -0.21 7.14 -0.50
CA ASN A 241 1.01 7.23 0.28
C ASN A 241 2.03 8.20 -0.31
N TYR A 242 2.02 8.51 -1.62
CA TYR A 242 2.97 9.44 -2.26
C TYR A 242 2.37 10.80 -2.64
N GLU A 243 1.04 10.90 -2.79
CA GLU A 243 0.35 12.19 -2.99
C GLU A 243 0.17 12.93 -1.67
N LEU A 244 -0.01 12.21 -0.56
CA LEU A 244 -0.08 12.80 0.76
C LEU A 244 1.32 13.25 1.23
N PRO A 245 1.40 14.31 2.04
CA PRO A 245 2.66 14.72 2.66
C PRO A 245 3.31 13.58 3.43
N SER A 246 4.63 13.43 3.31
CA SER A 246 5.38 12.36 3.95
C SER A 246 5.08 12.27 5.44
N GLY A 247 5.04 11.05 5.97
CA GLY A 247 4.65 10.77 7.36
C GLY A 247 3.16 10.82 7.66
N THR A 248 2.32 11.18 6.68
CA THR A 248 0.86 11.03 6.80
C THR A 248 0.49 9.55 6.72
N THR A 249 -0.09 9.00 7.78
CA THR A 249 -0.46 7.58 7.84
C THR A 249 -1.94 7.36 7.51
N SER A 250 -2.26 6.16 7.05
CA SER A 250 -3.64 5.71 6.85
C SER A 250 -4.46 5.70 8.14
N GLU A 251 -3.84 5.39 9.28
CA GLU A 251 -4.48 5.43 10.61
C GLU A 251 -4.92 6.86 10.96
N ALA A 252 -4.03 7.85 10.81
CA ALA A 252 -4.32 9.24 11.15
C ALA A 252 -5.34 9.90 10.19
N THR A 253 -5.41 9.40 8.95
CA THR A 253 -6.24 10.02 7.91
C THR A 253 -7.57 9.33 7.74
N ILE A 254 -7.54 8.07 7.30
CA ILE A 254 -8.70 7.29 6.88
C ILE A 254 -9.08 6.20 7.89
N GLY A 255 -8.39 6.12 9.04
CA GLY A 255 -8.69 5.19 10.12
C GLY A 255 -8.36 3.73 9.82
N VAL A 256 -7.55 3.49 8.78
CA VAL A 256 -7.12 2.15 8.38
C VAL A 256 -5.82 1.81 9.10
N ASN A 257 -5.82 0.72 9.86
CA ASN A 257 -4.71 0.33 10.71
C ASN A 257 -3.90 -0.80 10.09
N ASP A 258 -2.58 -0.76 10.29
CA ASP A 258 -1.70 -1.87 9.95
C ASP A 258 -2.11 -3.14 10.71
N TYR A 259 -2.31 -4.23 9.98
CA TYR A 259 -2.63 -5.51 10.58
C TYR A 259 -1.37 -6.14 11.17
N THR A 260 -1.24 -6.05 12.49
CA THR A 260 -0.28 -6.85 13.23
C THR A 260 -0.98 -8.12 13.70
N PRO A 261 -0.55 -9.32 13.25
CA PRO A 261 -1.03 -10.55 13.83
C PRO A 261 -0.70 -10.47 15.33
N THR A 262 -1.72 -10.46 16.20
CA THR A 262 -1.48 -10.77 17.61
C THR A 262 -0.72 -12.08 17.62
N GLN A 263 0.49 -12.09 18.21
CA GLN A 263 1.35 -13.27 18.36
C GLN A 263 0.53 -14.42 18.97
N LEU A 264 -0.14 -15.20 18.12
CA LEU A 264 -0.70 -16.48 18.47
C LEU A 264 0.41 -17.48 18.19
N ALA A 265 0.99 -17.94 19.29
CA ALA A 265 1.86 -19.09 19.45
C ALA A 265 2.22 -19.85 18.17
N VAL A 266 3.54 -19.88 17.91
CA VAL A 266 4.30 -21.04 17.44
C VAL A 266 3.45 -22.31 17.35
N VAL A 267 3.32 -22.85 16.15
CA VAL A 267 3.09 -24.28 15.95
C VAL A 267 4.19 -24.81 15.05
#